data_AF-A0A6P6VAY4-F1
#
_entry.id   AF-A0A6P6VAY4-F1
#
_cell.length_a   1.000
_cell.length_b   1.000
_cell.length_c   1.000
_cell.angle_alpha   90.00
_cell.angle_beta   90.00
_cell.angle_gamma   90.00
#
_symmetry.space_group_name_H-M   'P 1'
#
loop_
_entity.id
_entity.type
_entity.pdbx_description
1 polymer ?
#
loop_
_entity_poly.entity_id
_entity_poly.type
_entity_poly.pdbx_seq_one_letter_code
_entity_poly.pdbx_strand_id
1 'polypeptide(L)'
;MEEKNIAGSKTNKREPDNKSVTLPSFDEFFIKEFKLIGTQLIFCITSLYTHMPTSFIPVEVAKNMKRVSGMLQALGSLIHKVTSANEGLREVIYGIETAERRKRRFIELRRPRMGCLQNLKHLQEKISLPSFSEDYQIRSFCLQTSFLVFCTASTSAKLHVEGIAPLELLVIDEAAQLKECESAIPLQIPGIRHAILIGDEKQLPAMVQSQICEKANFGRSLFERLVMLGHQKHLLNVQYRMHPSISLFPNREFYAKLIMDGPNVKDGKYKKHFLEGSIFGSYSFIDINPGKEQFDDKHSRKNLVEVYVVAEIIANLHKRSLISKQKLRVGCISPYKAQVSAIQEKLGQKYSTDTGSDFSVNVRSVDGFQGGEEDVIIISTVRCNGGGSVGFLSNHQRTNVALTRARHCLWILGNSATLVNSHSIWKKLVLDTKARGCFHNARDSKILVQAISSALIELGQFDNLLSTDSVLFKTARWKVCFSDDFSKSLARIRDPEICKEVLSLLVKLPSGWRQPPSDTSRIE
;
A
#
# COMPACT_ATOMS: atom_id res chain seq x y z
N MET A 1 47.29 37.65 -24.87
CA MET A 1 48.61 37.15 -25.30
C MET A 1 48.44 35.68 -25.62
N GLU A 2 48.80 35.35 -26.87
CA GLU A 2 49.19 34.04 -27.43
C GLU A 2 48.20 32.86 -27.34
N GLU A 3 47.58 32.44 -28.46
CA GLU A 3 48.09 31.66 -29.63
C GLU A 3 47.97 30.14 -29.38
N LYS A 4 47.04 29.45 -30.04
CA LYS A 4 47.03 28.84 -31.41
C LYS A 4 47.43 27.36 -31.39
N ASN A 5 46.57 26.52 -31.96
CA ASN A 5 46.83 25.49 -32.99
C ASN A 5 45.49 24.80 -33.33
N ILE A 6 44.85 25.04 -34.47
CA ILE A 6 45.12 24.71 -35.89
C ILE A 6 44.59 23.31 -36.31
N ALA A 7 43.78 23.39 -37.38
CA ALA A 7 43.47 22.42 -38.45
C ALA A 7 42.31 21.41 -38.29
N GLY A 8 41.33 21.56 -39.19
CA GLY A 8 40.30 20.57 -39.49
C GLY A 8 39.17 21.07 -40.40
N SER A 9 39.48 21.77 -41.49
CA SER A 9 38.50 22.24 -42.48
C SER A 9 38.00 21.09 -43.37
N LYS A 10 36.70 20.79 -43.30
CA LYS A 10 35.93 20.22 -44.42
C LYS A 10 34.64 21.02 -44.60
N THR A 11 34.62 21.81 -45.66
CA THR A 11 33.48 22.53 -46.21
C THR A 11 32.40 21.55 -46.66
N ASN A 12 31.21 21.61 -46.05
CA ASN A 12 29.97 21.18 -46.67
C ASN A 12 29.01 22.38 -46.72
N LYS A 13 28.81 22.90 -47.92
CA LYS A 13 27.75 23.87 -48.24
C LYS A 13 26.41 23.26 -47.81
N ARG A 14 25.72 23.89 -46.86
CA ARG A 14 24.28 23.66 -46.65
C ARG A 14 23.54 24.74 -47.43
N GLU A 15 22.84 24.32 -48.46
CA GLU A 15 21.84 25.12 -49.17
C GLU A 15 20.73 25.59 -48.21
N PRO A 16 20.10 26.74 -48.46
CA PRO A 16 18.96 27.19 -47.68
C PRO A 16 17.76 26.27 -48.00
N ASP A 17 17.35 25.52 -46.99
CA ASP A 17 16.20 24.61 -47.01
C ASP A 17 14.91 25.44 -47.20
N ASN A 18 14.53 25.67 -48.45
CA ASN A 18 13.36 26.43 -48.85
C ASN A 18 12.11 25.55 -48.64
N LYS A 19 11.72 25.35 -47.37
CA LYS A 19 10.46 24.68 -47.03
C LYS A 19 9.31 25.59 -47.45
N SER A 20 8.71 25.30 -48.60
CA SER A 20 7.40 25.81 -48.95
C SER A 20 6.43 25.44 -47.84
N VAL A 21 5.94 26.43 -47.10
CA VAL A 21 4.86 26.23 -46.13
C VAL A 21 3.61 25.96 -46.95
N THR A 22 3.25 24.69 -47.12
CA THR A 22 1.96 24.30 -47.68
C THR A 22 0.86 24.79 -46.73
N LEU A 23 0.08 25.77 -47.19
CA LEU A 23 -1.09 26.25 -46.46
C LEU A 23 -2.08 25.08 -46.31
N PRO A 24 -2.57 24.79 -45.09
CA PRO A 24 -3.54 23.72 -44.87
C PRO A 24 -4.82 24.02 -45.65
N SER A 25 -5.46 22.97 -46.16
CA SER A 25 -6.79 23.09 -46.77
C SER A 25 -7.82 23.58 -45.73
N PHE A 26 -8.94 24.15 -46.20
CA PHE A 26 -10.02 24.58 -45.31
C PHE A 26 -10.48 23.47 -44.36
N ASP A 27 -10.57 22.24 -44.89
CA ASP A 27 -11.00 21.05 -44.16
C ASP A 27 -10.01 20.67 -43.05
N GLU A 28 -8.70 20.71 -43.34
CA GLU A 28 -7.63 20.46 -42.36
C GLU A 28 -7.60 21.54 -41.28
N PHE A 29 -7.69 22.81 -41.68
CA PHE A 29 -7.73 23.95 -40.76
C PHE A 29 -8.95 23.84 -39.83
N PHE A 30 -10.15 23.62 -40.38
CA PHE A 30 -11.38 23.56 -39.60
C PHE A 30 -11.38 22.41 -38.60
N ILE A 31 -10.93 21.21 -38.98
CA ILE A 31 -10.85 20.07 -38.05
C ILE A 31 -9.89 20.36 -36.93
N LYS A 32 -8.70 20.90 -37.26
CA LYS A 32 -7.67 21.21 -36.28
C LYS A 32 -8.20 22.20 -35.23
N GLU A 33 -8.80 23.30 -35.68
CA GLU A 33 -9.38 24.32 -34.79
C GLU A 33 -10.57 23.79 -34.00
N PHE A 34 -11.50 23.07 -34.65
CA PHE A 34 -12.65 22.47 -33.97
C PHE A 34 -12.21 21.49 -32.88
N LYS A 35 -11.22 20.64 -33.16
CA LYS A 35 -10.69 19.69 -32.20
C LYS A 35 -9.99 20.40 -31.05
N LEU A 36 -9.17 21.42 -31.33
CA LEU A 36 -8.45 22.19 -30.31
C LEU A 36 -9.43 22.89 -29.36
N ILE A 37 -10.31 23.75 -29.91
CA ILE A 37 -11.27 24.54 -29.15
C ILE A 37 -12.30 23.63 -28.47
N GLY A 38 -12.81 22.62 -29.18
CA GLY A 38 -13.80 21.68 -28.65
C GLY A 38 -13.27 20.88 -27.47
N THR A 39 -12.02 20.41 -27.53
CA THR A 39 -11.39 19.67 -26.43
C THR A 39 -11.18 20.57 -25.21
N GLN A 40 -10.68 21.79 -25.41
CA GLN A 40 -10.51 22.77 -24.34
C GLN A 40 -11.86 23.14 -23.68
N LEU A 41 -12.90 23.37 -24.49
CA LEU A 41 -14.22 23.70 -23.98
C LEU A 41 -14.86 22.54 -23.22
N ILE A 42 -14.73 21.29 -23.70
CA ILE A 42 -15.20 20.11 -22.97
C ILE A 42 -14.47 19.98 -21.64
N PHE A 43 -13.15 20.20 -21.62
CA PHE A 43 -12.36 20.21 -20.39
C PHE A 43 -12.86 21.29 -19.42
N CYS A 44 -13.00 22.54 -19.85
CA CYS A 44 -13.48 23.64 -19.02
C CYS A 44 -14.89 23.39 -18.47
N ILE A 45 -15.82 22.95 -19.33
CA ILE A 45 -17.20 22.63 -18.91
C ILE A 45 -17.18 21.52 -17.86
N THR A 46 -16.42 20.45 -18.11
CA THR A 46 -16.32 19.30 -17.19
C THR A 46 -15.75 19.71 -15.85
N SER A 47 -14.66 20.48 -15.85
CA SER A 47 -14.06 21.00 -14.62
C SER A 47 -15.03 21.88 -13.85
N LEU A 48 -15.75 22.80 -14.53
CA LEU A 48 -16.69 23.71 -13.89
C LEU A 48 -17.84 22.96 -13.19
N TYR A 49 -18.61 22.11 -13.90
CA TYR A 49 -19.75 21.45 -13.24
C TYR A 49 -19.33 20.37 -12.23
N THR A 50 -18.09 19.87 -12.29
CA THR A 50 -17.59 18.87 -11.34
C THR A 50 -17.11 19.50 -10.05
N HIS A 51 -16.50 20.68 -10.11
CA HIS A 51 -15.78 21.26 -8.97
C HIS A 51 -16.42 22.53 -8.40
N MET A 52 -17.29 23.21 -9.15
CA MET A 52 -17.96 24.41 -8.65
C MET A 52 -19.18 24.05 -7.80
N PRO A 53 -19.48 24.82 -6.75
CA PRO A 53 -20.60 24.53 -5.87
C PRO A 53 -21.94 24.74 -6.58
N THR A 54 -22.96 24.02 -6.14
CA THR A 54 -24.31 24.09 -6.71
C THR A 54 -24.98 25.45 -6.50
N SER A 55 -24.51 26.24 -5.53
CA SER A 55 -24.89 27.64 -5.34
C SER A 55 -24.41 28.53 -6.49
N PHE A 56 -23.29 28.18 -7.13
CA PHE A 56 -22.71 28.94 -8.24
C PHE A 56 -23.07 28.34 -9.61
N ILE A 57 -23.06 27.00 -9.74
CA ILE A 57 -23.56 26.29 -10.92
C ILE A 57 -24.79 25.47 -10.52
N PRO A 58 -26.00 26.01 -10.71
CA PRO A 58 -27.22 25.26 -10.45
C PRO A 58 -27.26 23.95 -11.23
N VAL A 59 -27.94 22.95 -10.66
CA VAL A 59 -28.04 21.59 -11.24
C VAL A 59 -28.58 21.63 -12.69
N GLU A 60 -29.48 22.55 -13.01
CA GLU A 60 -30.01 22.74 -14.36
C GLU A 60 -28.94 23.22 -15.35
N VAL A 61 -28.09 24.17 -14.91
CA VAL A 61 -26.95 24.66 -15.70
C VAL A 61 -25.93 23.54 -15.91
N ALA A 62 -25.64 22.75 -14.86
CA ALA A 62 -24.76 21.58 -14.96
C ALA A 62 -25.30 20.50 -15.93
N LYS A 63 -26.62 20.26 -15.94
CA LYS A 63 -27.25 19.36 -16.93
C LYS A 63 -27.09 19.89 -18.35
N ASN A 64 -27.30 21.20 -18.56
CA ASN A 64 -27.11 21.83 -19.87
C ASN A 64 -25.64 21.78 -20.32
N MET A 65 -24.70 22.01 -19.41
CA MET A 65 -23.26 21.83 -19.62
C MET A 65 -22.93 20.42 -20.12
N LYS A 66 -23.40 19.38 -19.42
CA LYS A 66 -23.21 17.98 -19.83
C LYS A 66 -23.82 17.68 -21.20
N ARG A 67 -24.99 18.24 -21.50
CA ARG A 67 -25.64 18.13 -22.81
C ARG A 67 -24.79 18.75 -23.92
N VAL A 68 -24.22 19.94 -23.69
CA VAL A 68 -23.32 20.61 -24.63
C VAL A 68 -22.05 19.79 -24.89
N SER A 69 -21.43 19.23 -23.86
CA SER A 69 -20.26 18.34 -24.04
C SER A 69 -20.58 17.15 -24.94
N GLY A 70 -21.74 16.49 -24.74
CA GLY A 70 -22.19 15.40 -25.61
C GLY A 70 -22.50 15.85 -27.04
N MET A 71 -23.11 17.03 -27.21
CA MET A 71 -23.38 17.61 -28.53
C MET A 71 -22.10 17.95 -29.30
N LEU A 72 -21.07 18.49 -28.62
CA LEU A 72 -19.76 18.79 -29.22
C LEU A 72 -19.06 17.52 -29.70
N GLN A 73 -19.10 16.45 -28.91
CA GLN A 73 -18.55 15.15 -29.29
C GLN A 73 -19.28 14.57 -30.52
N ALA A 74 -20.61 14.56 -30.50
CA ALA A 74 -21.42 14.09 -31.62
C ALA A 74 -21.17 14.91 -32.90
N LEU A 75 -21.07 16.23 -32.78
CA LEU A 75 -20.76 17.13 -33.88
C LEU A 75 -19.36 16.85 -34.45
N GLY A 76 -18.37 16.59 -33.59
CA GLY A 76 -17.02 16.18 -34.00
C GLY A 76 -17.01 14.89 -34.82
N SER A 77 -17.77 13.87 -34.41
CA SER A 77 -17.91 12.62 -35.17
C SER A 77 -18.56 12.84 -36.54
N LEU A 78 -19.58 13.71 -36.62
CA LEU A 78 -20.23 14.05 -37.89
C LEU A 78 -19.30 14.83 -38.82
N ILE A 79 -18.56 15.81 -38.30
CA ILE A 79 -17.56 16.57 -39.06
C ILE A 79 -16.52 15.61 -39.64
N HIS A 80 -15.98 14.71 -38.82
CA HIS A 80 -14.97 13.74 -39.27
C HIS A 80 -15.50 12.81 -40.36
N LYS A 81 -16.78 12.41 -40.28
CA LYS A 81 -17.44 11.60 -41.31
C LYS A 81 -17.54 12.35 -42.65
N VAL A 82 -17.76 13.67 -42.64
CA VAL A 82 -17.85 14.50 -43.87
C VAL A 82 -16.50 14.63 -44.55
N THR A 83 -15.45 14.89 -43.79
CA THR A 83 -14.09 15.00 -44.32
C THR A 83 -13.52 13.68 -44.79
N SER A 84 -13.74 12.57 -44.07
CA SER A 84 -13.27 11.26 -44.54
C SER A 84 -13.92 10.79 -45.85
N ALA A 85 -15.06 11.36 -46.20
CA ALA A 85 -15.75 11.10 -47.45
C ALA A 85 -15.37 12.06 -48.59
N ASN A 86 -14.42 12.98 -48.37
CA ASN A 86 -14.00 14.04 -49.31
C ASN A 86 -15.18 14.82 -49.92
N GLU A 87 -16.24 15.03 -49.13
CA GLU A 87 -17.48 15.65 -49.63
C GLU A 87 -17.43 17.18 -49.67
N GLY A 88 -16.31 17.79 -49.26
CA GLY A 88 -16.13 19.24 -49.19
C GLY A 88 -16.84 19.82 -47.96
N LEU A 89 -16.11 19.99 -46.85
CA LEU A 89 -16.71 20.46 -45.59
C LEU A 89 -17.34 21.85 -45.76
N ARG A 90 -16.68 22.71 -46.55
CA ARG A 90 -17.15 24.07 -46.85
C ARG A 90 -18.52 24.04 -47.51
N GLU A 91 -18.69 23.24 -48.55
CA GLU A 91 -19.93 23.12 -49.32
C GLU A 91 -21.06 22.56 -48.45
N VAL A 92 -20.75 21.57 -47.61
CA VAL A 92 -21.71 20.95 -46.68
C VAL A 92 -22.06 21.86 -45.49
N ILE A 93 -21.21 22.80 -45.11
CA ILE A 93 -21.47 23.78 -44.03
C ILE A 93 -22.32 24.96 -44.53
N TYR A 94 -22.05 25.45 -45.74
CA TYR A 94 -22.68 26.61 -46.35
C TYR A 94 -23.90 26.26 -47.22
N GLY A 95 -24.09 24.98 -47.56
CA GLY A 95 -25.24 24.53 -48.35
C GLY A 95 -25.15 24.97 -49.83
N ILE A 96 -23.94 24.99 -50.40
CA ILE A 96 -23.72 25.39 -51.79
C ILE A 96 -24.13 24.21 -52.69
N GLU A 97 -25.22 24.37 -53.46
CA GLU A 97 -25.89 23.32 -54.24
C GLU A 97 -25.00 22.70 -55.32
N THR A 98 -24.57 21.45 -55.11
CA THR A 98 -23.95 20.65 -56.20
C THR A 98 -24.19 19.12 -56.14
N ALA A 99 -24.84 18.54 -55.11
CA ALA A 99 -25.19 17.10 -55.11
C ALA A 99 -26.23 16.70 -54.02
N GLU A 100 -27.16 15.79 -54.33
CA GLU A 100 -28.16 15.23 -53.38
C GLU A 100 -27.54 14.63 -52.10
N ARG A 101 -26.34 14.05 -52.23
CA ARG A 101 -25.59 13.50 -51.09
C ARG A 101 -25.11 14.59 -50.13
N ARG A 102 -24.59 15.71 -50.66
CA ARG A 102 -24.17 16.89 -49.88
C ARG A 102 -25.37 17.58 -49.21
N LYS A 103 -26.52 17.63 -49.87
CA LYS A 103 -27.78 18.18 -49.33
C LYS A 103 -28.27 17.38 -48.10
N ARG A 104 -28.22 16.05 -48.16
CA ARG A 104 -28.49 15.19 -46.99
C ARG A 104 -27.54 15.46 -45.84
N ARG A 105 -26.23 15.52 -46.10
CA ARG A 105 -25.22 15.81 -45.07
C ARG A 105 -25.33 17.20 -44.46
N PHE A 106 -25.72 18.20 -45.26
CA PHE A 106 -26.03 19.54 -44.77
C PHE A 106 -27.17 19.50 -43.76
N ILE A 107 -28.26 18.77 -44.06
CA ILE A 107 -29.39 18.61 -43.12
C ILE A 107 -28.96 17.86 -41.85
N GLU A 108 -28.16 16.80 -42.00
CA GLU A 108 -27.61 16.01 -40.89
C GLU A 108 -26.70 16.85 -39.96
N LEU A 109 -25.89 17.76 -40.51
CA LEU A 109 -25.00 18.63 -39.72
C LEU A 109 -25.72 19.89 -39.18
N ARG A 110 -26.70 20.43 -39.91
CA ARG A 110 -27.38 21.69 -39.55
C ARG A 110 -28.10 21.58 -38.21
N ARG A 111 -28.85 20.49 -37.98
CA ARG A 111 -29.62 20.32 -36.73
C ARG A 111 -28.70 20.24 -35.49
N PRO A 112 -27.70 19.35 -35.42
CA PRO A 112 -26.75 19.30 -34.29
C PRO A 112 -25.96 20.58 -34.12
N ARG A 113 -25.49 21.21 -35.22
CA ARG A 113 -24.75 22.49 -35.16
C ARG A 113 -25.58 23.60 -34.53
N MET A 114 -26.82 23.80 -35.01
CA MET A 114 -27.72 24.83 -34.48
C MET A 114 -28.11 24.55 -33.03
N GLY A 115 -28.41 23.29 -32.69
CA GLY A 115 -28.73 22.90 -31.33
C GLY A 115 -27.56 23.13 -30.36
N CYS A 116 -26.35 22.76 -30.76
CA CYS A 116 -25.14 23.01 -29.97
C CYS A 116 -24.91 24.51 -29.77
N LEU A 117 -25.04 25.31 -30.83
CA LEU A 117 -24.86 26.76 -30.76
C LEU A 117 -25.89 27.44 -29.84
N GLN A 118 -27.16 27.03 -29.92
CA GLN A 118 -28.21 27.55 -29.04
C GLN A 118 -27.93 27.24 -27.56
N ASN A 119 -27.52 26.01 -27.24
CA ASN A 119 -27.19 25.64 -25.86
C ASN A 119 -25.93 26.35 -25.37
N LEU A 120 -24.92 26.55 -26.23
CA LEU A 120 -23.72 27.32 -25.90
C LEU A 120 -24.05 28.78 -25.57
N LYS A 121 -24.90 29.43 -26.38
CA LYS A 121 -25.38 30.79 -26.10
C LYS A 121 -26.15 30.86 -24.79
N HIS A 122 -27.05 29.89 -24.55
CA HIS A 122 -27.79 29.82 -23.30
C HIS A 122 -26.88 29.63 -22.07
N LEU A 123 -25.84 28.79 -22.19
CA LEU A 123 -24.85 28.63 -21.12
C LEU A 123 -24.07 29.92 -20.88
N GLN A 124 -23.67 30.62 -21.95
CA GLN A 124 -22.97 31.90 -21.85
C GLN A 124 -23.81 32.96 -21.11
N GLU A 125 -25.12 32.97 -21.32
CA GLU A 125 -26.04 33.89 -20.61
C GLU A 125 -26.26 33.52 -19.14
N LYS A 126 -26.17 32.22 -18.81
CA LYS A 126 -26.47 31.70 -17.47
C LYS A 126 -25.26 31.59 -16.55
N ILE A 127 -24.05 31.54 -17.10
CA ILE A 127 -22.82 31.40 -16.34
C ILE A 127 -22.10 32.75 -16.32
N SER A 128 -22.11 33.41 -15.17
CA SER A 128 -21.25 34.57 -14.93
C SER A 128 -19.99 34.09 -14.19
N LEU A 129 -18.91 33.84 -14.93
CA LEU A 129 -17.64 33.48 -14.31
C LEU A 129 -17.00 34.73 -13.69
N PRO A 130 -16.61 34.68 -12.39
CA PRO A 130 -15.85 35.75 -11.79
C PRO A 130 -14.53 35.95 -12.54
N SER A 131 -14.18 37.22 -12.77
CA SER A 131 -12.89 37.60 -13.34
C SER A 131 -11.89 37.70 -12.20
N PHE A 132 -10.90 36.80 -12.19
CA PHE A 132 -9.82 36.81 -11.22
C PHE A 132 -8.54 37.33 -11.87
N SER A 133 -7.85 38.23 -11.18
CA SER A 133 -6.55 38.78 -11.59
C SER A 133 -5.40 37.98 -11.00
N GLU A 134 -5.61 37.31 -9.87
CA GLU A 134 -4.59 36.57 -9.14
C GLU A 134 -5.13 35.24 -8.55
N ASP A 135 -4.24 34.25 -8.41
CA ASP A 135 -4.58 32.91 -7.91
C ASP A 135 -5.19 32.92 -6.49
N TYR A 136 -4.83 33.89 -5.64
CA TYR A 136 -5.39 33.98 -4.29
C TYR A 136 -6.90 34.26 -4.31
N GLN A 137 -7.39 34.97 -5.33
CA GLN A 137 -8.81 35.29 -5.48
C GLN A 137 -9.61 34.04 -5.86
N ILE A 138 -9.05 33.20 -6.74
CA ILE A 138 -9.62 31.88 -7.07
C ILE A 138 -9.71 31.03 -5.80
N ARG A 139 -8.62 30.97 -5.03
CA ARG A 139 -8.58 30.20 -3.78
C ARG A 139 -9.61 30.71 -2.76
N SER A 140 -9.70 32.03 -2.58
CA SER A 140 -10.66 32.65 -1.68
C SER A 140 -12.09 32.31 -2.10
N PHE A 141 -12.42 32.49 -3.37
CA PHE A 141 -13.72 32.14 -3.93
C PHE A 141 -14.08 30.67 -3.68
N CYS A 142 -13.16 29.73 -3.94
CA CYS A 142 -13.40 28.31 -3.72
C CYS A 142 -13.64 27.98 -2.23
N LEU A 143 -12.92 28.62 -1.31
CA LEU A 143 -13.11 28.40 0.13
C LEU A 143 -14.43 29.01 0.63
N GLN A 144 -14.74 30.24 0.23
CA GLN A 144 -15.97 30.94 0.63
C GLN A 144 -17.24 30.23 0.16
N THR A 145 -17.17 29.54 -0.98
CA THR A 145 -18.31 28.85 -1.58
C THR A 145 -18.35 27.35 -1.27
N SER A 146 -17.36 26.84 -0.51
CA SER A 146 -17.30 25.43 -0.12
C SER A 146 -18.30 25.07 0.98
N PHE A 147 -18.86 23.86 0.91
CA PHE A 147 -19.73 23.30 1.96
C PHE A 147 -18.95 22.40 2.94
N LEU A 148 -17.93 21.71 2.44
CA LEU A 148 -17.05 20.82 3.20
C LEU A 148 -15.60 21.16 2.88
N VAL A 149 -14.80 21.30 3.93
CA VAL A 149 -13.36 21.58 3.81
C VAL A 149 -12.57 20.45 4.46
N PHE A 150 -11.81 19.72 3.65
CA PHE A 150 -10.88 18.71 4.14
C PHE A 150 -9.48 19.30 4.20
N CYS A 151 -8.85 19.23 5.36
CA CYS A 151 -7.48 19.67 5.56
C CYS A 151 -6.84 18.87 6.70
N THR A 152 -5.53 18.99 6.85
CA THR A 152 -4.84 18.45 8.03
C THR A 152 -4.99 19.42 9.21
N ALA A 153 -4.91 18.93 10.44
CA ALA A 153 -5.01 19.78 11.63
C ALA A 153 -4.06 20.99 11.57
N SER A 154 -2.83 20.82 11.12
CA SER A 154 -1.88 21.92 10.94
C SER A 154 -2.27 22.90 9.84
N THR A 155 -2.74 22.41 8.69
CA THR A 155 -3.08 23.29 7.55
C THR A 155 -4.41 24.02 7.74
N SER A 156 -5.23 23.59 8.72
CA SER A 156 -6.45 24.29 9.14
C SER A 156 -6.20 25.72 9.62
N ALA A 157 -4.98 26.05 10.08
CA ALA A 157 -4.56 27.42 10.36
C ALA A 157 -4.69 28.36 9.14
N LYS A 158 -4.75 27.82 7.92
CA LYS A 158 -4.97 28.59 6.70
C LYS A 158 -6.45 28.89 6.42
N LEU A 159 -7.37 28.44 7.28
CA LEU A 159 -8.82 28.69 7.16
C LEU A 159 -9.26 29.94 7.92
N HIS A 160 -8.32 30.66 8.56
CA HIS A 160 -8.52 32.03 9.03
C HIS A 160 -8.49 33.03 7.85
N VAL A 161 -9.33 32.80 6.83
CA VAL A 161 -9.44 33.69 5.66
C VAL A 161 -10.67 34.56 5.82
N GLU A 162 -10.54 35.84 5.53
CA GLU A 162 -11.65 36.79 5.54
C GLU A 162 -12.75 36.36 4.55
N GLY A 163 -14.00 36.44 5.00
CA GLY A 163 -15.19 36.17 4.19
C GLY A 163 -15.59 34.70 4.05
N ILE A 164 -14.85 33.75 4.63
CA ILE A 164 -15.37 32.38 4.75
C ILE A 164 -16.57 32.39 5.70
N ALA A 165 -17.67 31.75 5.30
CA ALA A 165 -18.83 31.57 6.16
C ALA A 165 -18.41 30.85 7.46
N PRO A 166 -18.91 31.26 8.65
CA PRO A 166 -18.53 30.64 9.90
C PRO A 166 -18.71 29.12 9.85
N LEU A 167 -17.62 28.37 10.08
CA LEU A 167 -17.68 26.92 10.18
C LEU A 167 -18.22 26.60 11.57
N GLU A 168 -19.36 25.92 11.66
CA GLU A 168 -19.99 25.64 12.97
C GLU A 168 -19.67 24.25 13.53
N LEU A 169 -19.26 23.32 12.66
CA LEU A 169 -18.98 21.92 12.99
C LEU A 169 -17.55 21.55 12.58
N LEU A 170 -16.78 21.05 13.54
CA LEU A 170 -15.46 20.47 13.33
C LEU A 170 -15.51 18.96 13.52
N VAL A 171 -14.96 18.21 12.58
CA VAL A 171 -14.72 16.76 12.73
C VAL A 171 -13.23 16.52 12.62
N ILE A 172 -12.63 15.92 13.66
CA ILE A 172 -11.23 15.51 13.67
C ILE A 172 -11.21 13.99 13.65
N ASP A 173 -10.82 13.42 12.51
CA ASP A 173 -10.53 11.99 12.37
C ASP A 173 -9.10 11.67 12.85
N GLU A 174 -8.88 10.43 13.29
CA GLU A 174 -7.62 9.98 13.92
C GLU A 174 -7.14 10.90 15.05
N ALA A 175 -8.07 11.49 15.81
CA ALA A 175 -7.80 12.47 16.87
C ALA A 175 -6.87 11.94 17.97
N ALA A 176 -6.82 10.62 18.16
CA ALA A 176 -5.91 9.96 19.11
C ALA A 176 -4.42 10.05 18.69
N GLN A 177 -4.14 10.33 17.42
CA GLN A 177 -2.78 10.45 16.87
C GLN A 177 -2.25 11.90 16.87
N LEU A 178 -3.09 12.88 17.20
CA LEU A 178 -2.68 14.28 17.28
C LEU A 178 -2.14 14.61 18.66
N LYS A 179 -1.11 15.45 18.71
CA LYS A 179 -0.72 16.11 19.96
C LYS A 179 -1.84 17.06 20.39
N GLU A 180 -1.94 17.35 21.69
CA GLU A 180 -2.95 18.29 22.18
C GLU A 180 -2.87 19.66 21.47
N CYS A 181 -1.65 20.17 21.25
CA CYS A 181 -1.43 21.43 20.54
C CYS A 181 -1.85 21.38 19.07
N GLU A 182 -1.74 20.22 18.41
CA GLU A 182 -2.17 20.05 17.02
C GLU A 182 -3.69 20.03 16.91
N SER A 183 -4.37 19.40 17.89
CA SER A 183 -5.84 19.41 17.97
C SER A 183 -6.40 20.81 18.25
N ALA A 184 -5.65 21.66 18.95
CA ALA A 184 -6.04 23.03 19.27
C ALA A 184 -6.05 23.98 18.05
N ILE A 185 -5.34 23.65 16.96
CA ILE A 185 -5.29 24.50 15.76
C ILE A 185 -6.68 24.62 15.11
N PRO A 186 -7.36 23.54 14.70
CA PRO A 186 -8.67 23.65 14.09
C PRO A 186 -9.76 24.09 15.08
N LEU A 187 -9.57 23.89 16.39
CA LEU A 187 -10.51 24.34 17.43
C LEU A 187 -10.57 25.88 17.56
N GLN A 188 -9.56 26.60 17.06
CA GLN A 188 -9.52 28.05 17.06
C GLN A 188 -10.22 28.69 15.85
N ILE A 189 -10.72 27.88 14.91
CA ILE A 189 -11.43 28.40 13.73
C ILE A 189 -12.67 29.19 14.18
N PRO A 190 -12.86 30.44 13.71
CA PRO A 190 -14.01 31.24 14.08
C PRO A 190 -15.34 30.58 13.71
N GLY A 191 -16.28 30.57 14.64
CA GLY A 191 -17.63 30.04 14.44
C GLY A 191 -17.83 28.61 14.91
N ILE A 192 -16.77 27.84 15.22
CA ILE A 192 -16.91 26.45 15.66
C ILE A 192 -17.73 26.41 16.97
N ARG A 193 -18.86 25.70 16.93
CA ARG A 193 -19.76 25.48 18.07
C ARG A 193 -19.76 24.03 18.53
N HIS A 194 -19.50 23.10 17.61
CA HIS A 194 -19.50 21.67 17.87
C HIS A 194 -18.23 21.04 17.32
N ALA A 195 -17.58 20.20 18.12
CA ALA A 195 -16.40 19.44 17.71
C ALA A 195 -16.62 17.94 17.98
N ILE A 196 -16.40 17.12 16.96
CA ILE A 196 -16.46 15.67 17.01
C ILE A 196 -15.04 15.13 16.85
N LEU A 197 -14.53 14.47 17.90
CA LEU A 197 -13.23 13.82 17.87
C LEU A 197 -13.42 12.32 17.69
N ILE A 198 -12.87 11.77 16.61
CA ILE A 198 -12.94 10.34 16.28
C ILE A 198 -11.52 9.79 16.40
N GLY A 199 -11.32 8.76 17.21
CA GLY A 199 -10.01 8.17 17.42
C GLY A 199 -10.06 6.95 18.33
N ASP A 200 -8.91 6.30 18.49
CA ASP A 200 -8.75 5.12 19.32
C ASP A 200 -7.54 5.29 20.25
N GLU A 201 -7.78 5.53 21.54
CA GLU A 201 -6.72 5.73 22.52
C GLU A 201 -5.92 4.45 22.82
N LYS A 202 -6.39 3.29 22.35
CA LYS A 202 -5.68 2.00 22.47
C LYS A 202 -4.71 1.76 21.31
N GLN A 203 -4.65 2.64 20.30
CA GLN A 203 -3.67 2.62 19.21
C GLN A 203 -2.53 3.63 19.44
N LEU A 204 -1.66 3.83 18.45
CA LEU A 204 -0.44 4.63 18.62
C LEU A 204 -0.75 6.09 18.97
N PRO A 205 -0.02 6.67 19.94
CA PRO A 205 -0.09 8.09 20.24
C PRO A 205 0.68 8.89 19.19
N ALA A 206 0.64 10.21 19.29
CA ALA A 206 1.41 11.07 18.41
C ALA A 206 2.92 10.79 18.52
N MET A 207 3.61 10.73 17.38
CA MET A 207 5.06 10.52 17.37
C MET A 207 5.79 11.72 17.99
N VAL A 208 6.68 11.44 18.94
CA VAL A 208 7.55 12.42 19.60
C VAL A 208 9.00 11.93 19.49
N GLN A 209 9.88 12.77 18.94
CA GLN A 209 11.30 12.43 18.73
C GLN A 209 12.15 12.63 20.00
N SER A 210 11.83 13.65 20.79
CA SER A 210 12.56 13.97 22.02
C SER A 210 12.16 13.03 23.15
N GLN A 211 13.14 12.33 23.72
CA GLN A 211 12.94 11.47 24.89
C GLN A 211 12.45 12.25 26.12
N ILE A 212 12.82 13.54 26.25
CA ILE A 212 12.34 14.41 27.33
C ILE A 212 10.85 14.64 27.17
N CYS A 213 10.40 14.95 25.95
CA CYS A 213 8.99 15.17 25.64
C CYS A 213 8.17 13.87 25.75
N GLU A 214 8.74 12.72 25.38
CA GLU A 214 8.11 11.40 25.58
C GLU A 214 7.89 11.13 27.08
N LYS A 215 8.90 11.36 27.93
CA LYS A 215 8.79 11.24 29.40
C LYS A 215 7.76 12.21 29.99
N ALA A 216 7.58 13.38 29.37
CA ALA A 216 6.56 14.36 29.75
C ALA A 216 5.15 14.05 29.20
N ASN A 217 4.95 12.91 28.52
CA ASN A 217 3.71 12.54 27.84
C ASN A 217 3.22 13.58 26.82
N PHE A 218 4.14 14.30 26.16
CA PHE A 218 3.79 15.28 25.13
C PHE A 218 3.06 14.68 23.92
N GLY A 219 3.23 13.37 23.70
CA GLY A 219 2.54 12.62 22.63
C GLY A 219 1.08 12.26 22.95
N ARG A 220 0.61 12.51 24.19
CA ARG A 220 -0.79 12.27 24.57
C ARG A 220 -1.70 13.19 23.75
N SER A 221 -2.78 12.62 23.25
CA SER A 221 -3.78 13.38 22.48
C SER A 221 -4.81 14.08 23.37
N LEU A 222 -5.48 15.09 22.80
CA LEU A 222 -6.63 15.71 23.46
C LEU A 222 -7.74 14.68 23.69
N PHE A 223 -7.95 13.79 22.71
CA PHE A 223 -8.90 12.69 22.80
C PHE A 223 -8.60 11.79 24.00
N GLU A 224 -7.36 11.30 24.12
CA GLU A 224 -6.94 10.45 25.24
C GLU A 224 -7.10 11.17 26.58
N ARG A 225 -6.72 12.45 26.67
CA ARG A 225 -6.90 13.24 27.90
C ARG A 225 -8.38 13.36 28.29
N LEU A 226 -9.28 13.63 27.36
CA LEU A 226 -10.72 13.72 27.64
C LEU A 226 -11.27 12.38 28.16
N VAL A 227 -10.83 11.26 27.58
CA VAL A 227 -11.19 9.92 28.07
C VAL A 227 -10.67 9.69 29.49
N MET A 228 -9.43 10.09 29.80
CA MET A 228 -8.86 9.98 31.16
C MET A 228 -9.62 10.83 32.19
N LEU A 229 -10.14 11.98 31.77
CA LEU A 229 -10.96 12.87 32.62
C LEU A 229 -12.40 12.36 32.82
N GLY A 230 -12.76 11.21 32.25
CA GLY A 230 -14.08 10.61 32.38
C GLY A 230 -15.13 11.21 31.45
N HIS A 231 -14.73 11.93 30.40
CA HIS A 231 -15.67 12.39 29.39
C HIS A 231 -16.33 11.19 28.72
N GLN A 232 -17.66 11.22 28.60
CA GLN A 232 -18.41 10.16 27.93
C GLN A 232 -17.97 10.06 26.47
N LYS A 233 -17.76 8.83 26.01
CA LYS A 233 -17.41 8.54 24.61
C LYS A 233 -18.36 7.51 24.04
N HIS A 234 -18.63 7.63 22.74
CA HIS A 234 -19.42 6.64 22.01
C HIS A 234 -18.48 5.57 21.45
N LEU A 235 -18.60 4.34 21.94
CA LEU A 235 -17.84 3.21 21.42
C LEU A 235 -18.51 2.65 20.16
N LEU A 236 -17.80 2.67 19.03
CA LEU A 236 -18.18 1.88 17.87
C LEU A 236 -17.82 0.41 18.14
N ASN A 237 -18.82 -0.38 18.52
CA ASN A 237 -18.64 -1.69 19.13
C ASN A 237 -18.76 -2.86 18.15
N VAL A 238 -18.71 -2.63 16.82
CA VAL A 238 -18.75 -3.70 15.81
C VAL A 238 -17.58 -3.56 14.86
N GLN A 239 -16.78 -4.61 14.71
CA GLN A 239 -15.67 -4.68 13.77
C GLN A 239 -16.06 -5.52 12.53
N TYR A 240 -15.70 -5.02 11.35
CA TYR A 240 -16.05 -5.61 10.05
C TYR A 240 -14.82 -6.06 9.25
N ARG A 241 -13.63 -6.09 9.86
CA ARG A 241 -12.34 -6.28 9.19
C ARG A 241 -11.72 -7.64 9.45
N MET A 242 -11.59 -8.03 10.71
CA MET A 242 -10.77 -9.17 11.12
C MET A 242 -11.61 -10.44 11.15
N HIS A 243 -11.04 -11.56 10.71
CA HIS A 243 -11.61 -12.87 11.02
C HIS A 243 -11.75 -13.03 12.56
N PRO A 244 -12.83 -13.64 13.09
CA PRO A 244 -13.08 -13.76 14.53
C PRO A 244 -11.93 -14.37 15.35
N SER A 245 -11.13 -15.25 14.73
CA SER A 245 -9.95 -15.81 15.41
C SER A 245 -8.86 -14.78 15.71
N ILE A 246 -8.76 -13.73 14.89
CA ILE A 246 -7.79 -12.64 15.00
C ILE A 246 -8.30 -11.63 16.02
N SER A 247 -9.55 -11.18 15.90
CA SER A 247 -10.15 -10.13 16.74
C SER A 247 -10.28 -10.52 18.21
N LEU A 248 -10.39 -11.82 18.51
CA LEU A 248 -10.64 -12.32 19.87
C LEU A 248 -9.60 -11.85 20.89
N PHE A 249 -8.30 -11.94 20.57
CA PHE A 249 -7.24 -11.56 21.52
C PHE A 249 -7.17 -10.05 21.74
N PRO A 250 -7.09 -9.19 20.69
CA PRO A 250 -7.12 -7.74 20.87
C PRO A 250 -8.36 -7.24 21.62
N ASN A 251 -9.54 -7.78 21.29
CA ASN A 251 -10.79 -7.40 21.96
C ASN A 251 -10.74 -7.70 23.46
N ARG A 252 -10.24 -8.88 23.84
CA ARG A 252 -10.09 -9.26 25.25
C ARG A 252 -9.08 -8.38 25.99
N GLU A 253 -7.90 -8.16 25.42
CA GLU A 253 -6.81 -7.50 26.14
C GLU A 253 -6.86 -5.97 26.11
N PHE A 254 -7.38 -5.35 25.03
CA PHE A 254 -7.35 -3.89 24.86
C PHE A 254 -8.72 -3.23 25.02
N TYR A 255 -9.81 -3.95 24.75
CA TYR A 255 -11.17 -3.38 24.67
C TYR A 255 -12.17 -4.06 25.62
N ALA A 256 -11.70 -4.79 26.63
CA ALA A 256 -12.54 -5.41 27.66
C ALA A 256 -13.71 -6.27 27.13
N LYS A 257 -13.53 -6.90 25.96
CA LYS A 257 -14.55 -7.69 25.25
C LYS A 257 -15.78 -6.91 24.79
N LEU A 258 -15.68 -5.58 24.69
CA LEU A 258 -16.80 -4.73 24.28
C LEU A 258 -16.99 -4.68 22.75
N ILE A 259 -16.06 -5.21 21.95
CA ILE A 259 -16.17 -5.22 20.48
C ILE A 259 -16.82 -6.52 20.01
N MET A 260 -17.77 -6.43 19.08
CA MET A 260 -18.44 -7.54 18.45
C MET A 260 -17.95 -7.74 17.02
N ASP A 261 -17.94 -8.98 16.55
CA ASP A 261 -17.66 -9.28 15.14
C ASP A 261 -18.94 -9.10 14.30
N GLY A 262 -18.81 -8.38 13.20
CA GLY A 262 -19.89 -8.13 12.23
C GLY A 262 -20.33 -9.39 11.47
N PRO A 263 -21.53 -9.38 10.85
CA PRO A 263 -22.04 -10.55 10.12
C PRO A 263 -21.17 -10.95 8.93
N ASN A 264 -20.51 -9.98 8.28
CA ASN A 264 -19.64 -10.23 7.13
C ASN A 264 -18.42 -11.09 7.47
N VAL A 265 -17.81 -10.91 8.65
CA VAL A 265 -16.62 -11.65 9.08
C VAL A 265 -16.95 -12.98 9.74
N LYS A 266 -18.19 -13.16 10.19
CA LYS A 266 -18.73 -14.41 10.74
C LYS A 266 -19.14 -15.41 9.66
N ASP A 267 -19.36 -14.95 8.43
CA ASP A 267 -19.69 -15.83 7.30
C ASP A 267 -18.53 -16.79 7.02
N GLY A 268 -18.83 -18.08 6.82
CA GLY A 268 -17.84 -19.11 6.50
C GLY A 268 -17.02 -18.81 5.23
N LYS A 269 -17.58 -18.06 4.27
CA LYS A 269 -16.90 -17.60 3.04
C LYS A 269 -15.82 -16.56 3.30
N TYR A 270 -15.88 -15.88 4.46
CA TYR A 270 -14.89 -14.91 4.89
C TYR A 270 -13.57 -15.58 5.29
N LYS A 271 -13.64 -16.82 5.79
CA LYS A 271 -12.47 -17.63 6.11
C LYS A 271 -11.75 -18.00 4.82
N LYS A 272 -10.50 -17.55 4.68
CA LYS A 272 -9.61 -17.89 3.55
C LYS A 272 -8.47 -18.78 4.04
N HIS A 273 -8.06 -19.74 3.21
CA HIS A 273 -6.88 -20.56 3.43
C HIS A 273 -5.95 -20.35 2.24
N PHE A 274 -4.96 -19.46 2.40
CA PHE A 274 -4.03 -19.12 1.33
C PHE A 274 -2.88 -20.12 1.20
N LEU A 275 -2.54 -20.85 2.26
CA LEU A 275 -1.55 -21.93 2.27
C LEU A 275 -2.13 -23.17 2.96
N GLU A 276 -1.58 -24.33 2.65
CA GLU A 276 -1.99 -25.61 3.23
C GLU A 276 -1.34 -25.89 4.59
N GLY A 277 -2.08 -26.56 5.48
CA GLY A 277 -1.62 -26.94 6.81
C GLY A 277 -2.11 -26.01 7.92
N SER A 278 -2.30 -26.58 9.12
CA SER A 278 -2.85 -25.86 10.28
C SER A 278 -1.96 -24.69 10.74
N ILE A 279 -0.66 -24.75 10.44
CA ILE A 279 0.32 -23.68 10.70
C ILE A 279 0.00 -22.35 10.01
N PHE A 280 -0.77 -22.39 8.91
CA PHE A 280 -1.19 -21.23 8.13
C PHE A 280 -2.69 -20.96 8.27
N GLY A 281 -3.23 -21.15 9.48
CA GLY A 281 -4.62 -20.81 9.80
C GLY A 281 -4.89 -19.30 9.84
N SER A 282 -6.12 -18.89 10.11
CA SER A 282 -6.49 -17.47 10.22
C SER A 282 -5.76 -16.74 11.34
N TYR A 283 -5.32 -17.45 12.38
CA TYR A 283 -4.49 -16.91 13.45
C TYR A 283 -3.50 -17.98 13.90
N SER A 284 -2.21 -17.71 13.75
CA SER A 284 -1.16 -18.68 14.09
C SER A 284 0.07 -17.99 14.69
N PHE A 285 0.60 -18.58 15.77
CA PHE A 285 1.94 -18.28 16.27
C PHE A 285 2.88 -19.38 15.80
N ILE A 286 3.94 -19.01 15.11
CA ILE A 286 4.93 -19.90 14.52
C ILE A 286 6.26 -19.68 15.27
N ASP A 287 6.62 -20.66 16.10
CA ASP A 287 7.85 -20.65 16.88
C ASP A 287 9.07 -20.90 16.00
N ILE A 288 10.00 -19.94 16.03
CA ILE A 288 11.25 -19.94 15.23
C ILE A 288 12.44 -20.23 16.14
N ASN A 289 12.87 -21.49 16.13
CA ASN A 289 14.08 -21.99 16.80
C ASN A 289 14.96 -22.69 15.76
N PRO A 290 16.24 -22.31 15.56
CA PRO A 290 17.15 -21.64 16.49
C PRO A 290 17.56 -20.22 16.03
N GLY A 291 16.57 -19.34 15.78
CA GLY A 291 16.86 -17.96 15.40
C GLY A 291 17.77 -17.24 16.42
N LYS A 292 18.57 -16.28 15.97
CA LYS A 292 19.40 -15.43 16.84
C LYS A 292 19.19 -13.97 16.49
N GLU A 293 19.04 -13.12 17.51
CA GLU A 293 19.03 -11.67 17.32
C GLU A 293 20.45 -11.16 17.02
N GLN A 294 20.57 -10.28 16.03
CA GLN A 294 21.81 -9.64 15.60
C GLN A 294 21.58 -8.12 15.52
N PHE A 295 22.65 -7.34 15.65
CA PHE A 295 22.60 -5.89 15.43
C PHE A 295 23.03 -5.54 14.00
N ASP A 296 22.46 -4.47 13.45
CA ASP A 296 23.04 -3.77 12.31
C ASP A 296 24.05 -2.70 12.75
N ASP A 297 24.66 -2.01 11.78
CA ASP A 297 25.63 -0.93 12.01
C ASP A 297 25.05 0.26 12.80
N LYS A 298 23.72 0.35 12.90
CA LYS A 298 22.97 1.40 13.61
C LYS A 298 22.41 0.90 14.95
N HIS A 299 22.88 -0.24 15.45
CA HIS A 299 22.42 -0.89 16.68
C HIS A 299 20.91 -1.22 16.72
N SER A 300 20.26 -1.35 15.57
CA SER A 300 18.91 -1.91 15.43
C SER A 300 18.99 -3.43 15.28
N ARG A 301 17.98 -4.13 15.82
CA ARG A 301 17.97 -5.61 15.84
C ARG A 301 17.37 -6.21 14.56
N LYS A 302 17.91 -7.33 14.11
CA LYS A 302 17.38 -8.20 13.05
C LYS A 302 17.55 -9.68 13.42
N ASN A 303 16.74 -10.55 12.82
CA ASN A 303 16.83 -12.00 12.96
C ASN A 303 16.73 -12.61 11.56
N LEU A 304 17.88 -13.01 11.01
CA LEU A 304 17.97 -13.48 9.63
C LEU A 304 17.23 -14.81 9.42
N VAL A 305 17.12 -15.68 10.43
CA VAL A 305 16.29 -16.90 10.30
C VAL A 305 14.82 -16.53 10.10
N GLU A 306 14.29 -15.54 10.83
CA GLU A 306 12.94 -15.03 10.59
C GLU A 306 12.82 -14.41 9.19
N VAL A 307 13.82 -13.67 8.70
CA VAL A 307 13.82 -13.07 7.34
C VAL A 307 13.64 -14.15 6.27
N TYR A 308 14.38 -15.25 6.38
CA TYR A 308 14.29 -16.38 5.46
C TYR A 308 12.91 -17.05 5.48
N VAL A 309 12.36 -17.25 6.68
CA VAL A 309 11.02 -17.83 6.85
C VAL A 309 9.95 -16.90 6.25
N VAL A 310 10.04 -15.59 6.48
CA VAL A 310 9.13 -14.60 5.85
C VAL A 310 9.21 -14.68 4.32
N ALA A 311 10.42 -14.70 3.75
CA ALA A 311 10.62 -14.77 2.31
C ALA A 311 10.04 -16.06 1.71
N GLU A 312 10.22 -17.20 2.38
CA GLU A 312 9.65 -18.48 1.94
C GLU A 312 8.12 -18.47 1.99
N ILE A 313 7.52 -17.93 3.06
CA ILE A 313 6.05 -17.81 3.16
C ILE A 313 5.50 -16.94 2.02
N ILE A 314 6.12 -15.78 1.75
CA ILE A 314 5.72 -14.89 0.65
C ILE A 314 5.84 -15.60 -0.71
N ALA A 315 6.94 -16.32 -0.95
CA ALA A 315 7.14 -17.04 -2.21
C ALA A 315 6.04 -18.09 -2.45
N ASN A 316 5.64 -18.81 -1.39
CA ASN A 316 4.55 -19.78 -1.48
C ASN A 316 3.19 -19.11 -1.66
N LEU A 317 2.93 -17.97 -0.99
CA LEU A 317 1.72 -17.18 -1.21
C LEU A 317 1.60 -16.69 -2.64
N HIS A 318 2.71 -16.19 -3.22
CA HIS A 318 2.76 -15.76 -4.62
C HIS A 318 2.50 -16.93 -5.58
N LYS A 319 3.13 -18.08 -5.34
CA LYS A 319 2.86 -19.29 -6.15
C LYS A 319 1.38 -19.68 -6.08
N ARG A 320 0.74 -19.55 -4.91
CA ARG A 320 -0.68 -19.87 -4.75
C ARG A 320 -1.61 -18.82 -5.35
N SER A 321 -1.27 -17.53 -5.28
CA SER A 321 -2.05 -16.47 -5.92
C SER A 321 -2.07 -16.64 -7.44
N LEU A 322 -0.95 -17.02 -8.05
CA LEU A 322 -0.88 -17.35 -9.48
C LEU A 322 -1.79 -18.51 -9.88
N ILE A 323 -1.85 -19.58 -9.06
CA ILE A 323 -2.70 -20.75 -9.33
C ILE A 323 -4.19 -20.41 -9.16
N SER A 324 -4.51 -19.67 -8.10
CA SER A 324 -5.91 -19.34 -7.76
C SER A 324 -6.48 -18.15 -8.55
N LYS A 325 -5.61 -17.35 -9.20
CA LYS A 325 -5.94 -16.07 -9.85
C LYS A 325 -6.69 -15.10 -8.93
N GLN A 326 -6.47 -15.20 -7.63
CA GLN A 326 -7.07 -14.32 -6.64
C GLN A 326 -6.11 -13.18 -6.32
N LYS A 327 -6.66 -11.96 -6.29
CA LYS A 327 -5.93 -10.81 -5.77
C LYS A 327 -5.58 -11.06 -4.30
N LEU A 328 -4.32 -10.86 -3.95
CA LEU A 328 -3.83 -11.12 -2.60
C LEU A 328 -2.84 -10.04 -2.20
N ARG A 329 -3.14 -9.36 -1.10
CA ARG A 329 -2.26 -8.35 -0.52
C ARG A 329 -1.65 -8.86 0.78
N VAL A 330 -0.33 -8.77 0.89
CA VAL A 330 0.45 -9.32 2.01
C VAL A 330 1.23 -8.20 2.68
N GLY A 331 1.05 -8.05 3.99
CA GLY A 331 1.85 -7.14 4.81
C GLY A 331 2.86 -7.88 5.67
N CYS A 332 4.09 -7.40 5.72
CA CYS A 332 5.10 -7.83 6.68
C CYS A 332 5.41 -6.71 7.65
N ILE A 333 5.22 -6.97 8.93
CA ILE A 333 5.37 -5.97 9.98
C ILE A 333 6.46 -6.41 10.94
N SER A 334 7.36 -5.49 11.28
CA SER A 334 8.33 -5.70 12.34
C SER A 334 8.52 -4.45 13.20
N PRO A 335 8.76 -4.59 14.51
CA PRO A 335 9.08 -3.46 15.38
C PRO A 335 10.44 -2.81 15.08
N TYR A 336 11.36 -3.49 14.37
CA TYR A 336 12.72 -3.02 14.15
C TYR A 336 12.99 -2.65 12.70
N LYS A 337 13.53 -1.45 12.45
CA LYS A 337 13.86 -0.96 11.11
C LYS A 337 14.88 -1.86 10.39
N ALA A 338 15.90 -2.35 11.11
CA ALA A 338 16.88 -3.29 10.54
C ALA A 338 16.23 -4.57 10.00
N GLN A 339 15.20 -5.10 10.69
CA GLN A 339 14.47 -6.26 10.21
C GLN A 339 13.63 -5.93 8.97
N VAL A 340 12.96 -4.77 8.96
CA VAL A 340 12.21 -4.29 7.78
C VAL A 340 13.14 -4.22 6.57
N SER A 341 14.30 -3.58 6.71
CA SER A 341 15.30 -3.47 5.64
C SER A 341 15.83 -4.83 5.21
N ALA A 342 16.15 -5.73 6.14
CA ALA A 342 16.64 -7.07 5.82
C ALA A 342 15.59 -7.92 5.06
N ILE A 343 14.30 -7.80 5.40
CA ILE A 343 13.22 -8.45 4.66
C ILE A 343 13.09 -7.83 3.26
N GLN A 344 13.09 -6.50 3.15
CA GLN A 344 13.02 -5.81 1.85
C GLN A 344 14.18 -6.21 0.93
N GLU A 345 15.40 -6.25 1.46
CA GLU A 345 16.60 -6.69 0.74
C GLU A 345 16.47 -8.14 0.26
N LYS A 346 16.01 -9.05 1.12
CA LYS A 346 15.82 -10.47 0.76
C LYS A 346 14.78 -10.68 -0.34
N LEU A 347 13.71 -9.89 -0.33
CA LEU A 347 12.66 -9.93 -1.35
C LEU A 347 13.09 -9.25 -2.65
N GLY A 348 13.93 -8.21 -2.58
CA GLY A 348 14.32 -7.40 -3.72
C GLY A 348 13.11 -6.77 -4.42
N GLN A 349 13.20 -6.59 -5.74
CA GLN A 349 12.10 -6.06 -6.57
C GLN A 349 11.18 -7.15 -7.15
N LYS A 350 11.14 -8.34 -6.53
CA LYS A 350 10.39 -9.50 -7.06
C LYS A 350 8.87 -9.32 -7.02
N TYR A 351 8.37 -8.47 -6.12
CA TYR A 351 6.94 -8.30 -5.87
C TYR A 351 6.56 -6.82 -5.93
N SER A 352 5.36 -6.54 -6.47
CA SER A 352 4.83 -5.19 -6.53
C SER A 352 4.47 -4.67 -5.13
N THR A 353 4.58 -3.35 -4.94
CA THR A 353 4.04 -2.64 -3.77
C THR A 353 2.71 -1.95 -4.09
N ASP A 354 2.30 -1.94 -5.36
CA ASP A 354 1.04 -1.33 -5.79
C ASP A 354 -0.15 -2.22 -5.44
N THR A 355 -1.07 -1.65 -4.66
CA THR A 355 -2.34 -2.26 -4.27
C THR A 355 -3.26 -2.59 -5.47
N GLY A 356 -3.03 -1.99 -6.64
CA GLY A 356 -3.75 -2.31 -7.87
C GLY A 356 -3.37 -3.67 -8.48
N SER A 357 -2.17 -4.17 -8.17
CA SER A 357 -1.65 -5.43 -8.71
C SER A 357 -2.37 -6.67 -8.15
N ASP A 358 -2.27 -7.80 -8.85
CA ASP A 358 -2.87 -9.07 -8.40
C ASP A 358 -2.17 -9.65 -7.17
N PHE A 359 -0.89 -9.32 -6.96
CA PHE A 359 -0.14 -9.71 -5.78
C PHE A 359 0.79 -8.59 -5.34
N SER A 360 0.54 -8.05 -4.15
CA SER A 360 1.33 -6.97 -3.58
C SER A 360 1.91 -7.33 -2.22
N VAL A 361 3.15 -6.91 -1.95
CA VAL A 361 3.84 -7.13 -0.68
C VAL A 361 4.30 -5.81 -0.10
N ASN A 362 3.81 -5.47 1.10
CA ASN A 362 4.18 -4.26 1.82
C ASN A 362 4.97 -4.62 3.10
N VAL A 363 6.25 -4.29 3.13
CA VAL A 363 7.11 -4.50 4.32
C VAL A 363 7.34 -3.16 5.01
N ARG A 364 6.83 -2.99 6.23
CA ARG A 364 6.98 -1.72 7.00
C ARG A 364 7.15 -1.98 8.50
N SER A 365 7.51 -0.94 9.23
CA SER A 365 7.45 -0.98 10.70
C SER A 365 5.99 -0.96 11.18
N VAL A 366 5.76 -1.29 12.46
CA VAL A 366 4.43 -1.16 13.10
C VAL A 366 3.87 0.25 12.91
N ASP A 367 4.67 1.27 13.25
CA ASP A 367 4.30 2.68 13.14
C ASP A 367 4.00 3.06 11.66
N GLY A 368 4.72 2.51 10.69
CA GLY A 368 4.50 2.77 9.26
C GLY A 368 3.31 2.01 8.64
N PHE A 369 2.70 1.09 9.40
CA PHE A 369 1.52 0.32 8.99
C PHE A 369 0.21 0.88 9.57
N GLN A 370 0.28 1.97 10.33
CA GLN A 370 -0.91 2.63 10.89
C GLN A 370 -1.85 3.10 9.77
N GLY A 371 -3.16 2.91 9.97
CA GLY A 371 -4.19 3.14 8.94
C GLY A 371 -4.22 2.10 7.79
N GLY A 372 -3.17 1.30 7.62
CA GLY A 372 -3.12 0.21 6.64
C GLY A 372 -3.88 -1.04 7.08
N GLU A 373 -4.24 -1.88 6.11
CA GLU A 373 -4.78 -3.23 6.30
C GLU A 373 -4.36 -4.12 5.13
N GLU A 374 -4.17 -5.42 5.38
CA GLU A 374 -3.86 -6.40 4.34
C GLU A 374 -4.64 -7.70 4.54
N ASP A 375 -4.72 -8.50 3.49
CA ASP A 375 -5.44 -9.77 3.53
C ASP A 375 -4.70 -10.79 4.42
N VAL A 376 -3.37 -10.80 4.33
CA VAL A 376 -2.47 -11.59 5.18
C VAL A 376 -1.43 -10.67 5.82
N ILE A 377 -1.26 -10.76 7.15
CA ILE A 377 -0.18 -10.09 7.86
C ILE A 377 0.77 -11.11 8.46
N ILE A 378 2.06 -10.91 8.22
CA ILE A 378 3.16 -11.64 8.84
C ILE A 378 3.88 -10.70 9.79
N ILE A 379 3.88 -11.01 11.09
CA ILE A 379 4.62 -10.25 12.11
C ILE A 379 5.94 -10.96 12.40
N SER A 380 7.07 -10.29 12.18
CA SER A 380 8.39 -10.75 12.63
C SER A 380 8.76 -10.05 13.93
N THR A 381 8.79 -10.80 15.04
CA THR A 381 9.05 -10.26 16.38
C THR A 381 10.53 -10.05 16.67
N VAL A 382 11.44 -10.71 15.94
CA VAL A 382 12.91 -10.58 15.99
C VAL A 382 13.57 -11.09 17.27
N ARG A 383 12.96 -10.83 18.43
CA ARG A 383 13.60 -11.01 19.74
C ARG A 383 13.84 -12.47 20.06
N CYS A 384 15.09 -12.79 20.38
CA CYS A 384 15.51 -14.13 20.75
C CYS A 384 16.66 -14.05 21.77
N ASN A 385 16.32 -14.08 23.06
CA ASN A 385 17.27 -13.97 24.17
C ASN A 385 16.75 -14.67 25.43
N GLY A 386 17.67 -15.24 26.24
CA GLY A 386 17.32 -15.96 27.46
C GLY A 386 16.70 -15.10 28.56
N GLY A 387 16.97 -13.79 28.55
CA GLY A 387 16.47 -12.82 29.54
C GLY A 387 15.03 -12.35 29.32
N GLY A 388 14.35 -12.80 28.24
CA GLY A 388 12.97 -12.40 27.95
C GLY A 388 12.79 -10.93 27.55
N SER A 389 13.86 -10.20 27.24
CA SER A 389 13.74 -8.80 26.85
C SER A 389 13.03 -8.69 25.49
N VAL A 390 11.98 -7.86 25.42
CA VAL A 390 11.19 -7.65 24.19
C VAL A 390 11.27 -6.22 23.64
N GLY A 391 11.79 -5.27 24.41
CA GLY A 391 12.08 -3.91 23.94
C GLY A 391 10.82 -3.24 23.39
N PHE A 392 10.85 -2.76 22.15
CA PHE A 392 9.77 -2.04 21.47
C PHE A 392 8.41 -2.77 21.46
N LEU A 393 8.42 -4.11 21.54
CA LEU A 393 7.23 -4.95 21.64
C LEU A 393 6.51 -4.83 22.99
N SER A 394 7.13 -4.29 24.04
CA SER A 394 6.47 -4.10 25.34
C SER A 394 5.35 -3.05 25.30
N ASN A 395 5.35 -2.16 24.31
CA ASN A 395 4.33 -1.14 24.16
C ASN A 395 2.99 -1.77 23.71
N HIS A 396 1.96 -1.54 24.52
CA HIS A 396 0.63 -2.11 24.31
C HIS A 396 -0.06 -1.57 23.04
N GLN A 397 0.05 -0.27 22.77
CA GLN A 397 -0.55 0.38 21.61
C GLN A 397 0.05 -0.13 20.29
N ARG A 398 1.37 -0.30 20.23
CA ARG A 398 2.09 -0.93 19.11
C ARG A 398 1.65 -2.37 18.88
N THR A 399 1.51 -3.12 19.96
CA THR A 399 1.02 -4.50 19.89
C THR A 399 -0.41 -4.52 19.34
N ASN A 400 -1.29 -3.66 19.83
CA ASN A 400 -2.66 -3.57 19.33
C ASN A 400 -2.72 -3.21 17.84
N VAL A 401 -1.95 -2.21 17.40
CA VAL A 401 -1.86 -1.86 15.98
C VAL A 401 -1.39 -3.06 15.16
N ALA A 402 -0.29 -3.70 15.52
CA ALA A 402 0.28 -4.81 14.76
C ALA A 402 -0.71 -5.99 14.61
N LEU A 403 -1.42 -6.35 15.68
CA LEU A 403 -2.36 -7.47 15.69
C LEU A 403 -3.67 -7.18 14.92
N THR A 404 -3.98 -5.92 14.63
CA THR A 404 -5.25 -5.50 14.01
C THR A 404 -5.14 -5.09 12.54
N ARG A 405 -4.00 -5.39 11.89
CA ARG A 405 -3.77 -5.07 10.46
C ARG A 405 -4.31 -6.14 9.50
N ALA A 406 -4.55 -7.36 9.97
CA ALA A 406 -4.93 -8.49 9.14
C ALA A 406 -6.44 -8.57 8.94
N ARG A 407 -6.89 -8.87 7.71
CA ARG A 407 -8.29 -9.20 7.41
C ARG A 407 -8.57 -10.68 7.62
N HIS A 408 -7.81 -11.54 6.93
CA HIS A 408 -8.12 -12.97 6.87
C HIS A 408 -7.14 -13.84 7.66
N CYS A 409 -5.83 -13.58 7.54
CA CYS A 409 -4.80 -14.36 8.22
C CYS A 409 -3.76 -13.49 8.94
N LEU A 410 -3.47 -13.82 10.19
CA LEU A 410 -2.40 -13.23 10.98
C LEU A 410 -1.41 -14.32 11.42
N TRP A 411 -0.17 -14.23 10.94
CA TRP A 411 0.91 -15.16 11.26
C TRP A 411 2.04 -14.45 12.00
N ILE A 412 2.28 -14.89 13.24
CA ILE A 412 3.26 -14.27 14.12
C ILE A 412 4.47 -15.17 14.20
N LEU A 413 5.62 -14.68 13.75
CA LEU A 413 6.91 -15.37 13.78
C LEU A 413 7.73 -14.86 14.97
N GLY A 414 8.23 -15.77 15.79
CA GLY A 414 9.05 -15.36 16.92
C GLY A 414 9.60 -16.50 17.76
N ASN A 415 10.46 -16.14 18.71
CA ASN A 415 10.97 -17.08 19.70
C ASN A 415 10.02 -17.14 20.90
N SER A 416 9.29 -18.25 21.05
CA SER A 416 8.30 -18.41 22.12
C SER A 416 8.90 -18.34 23.52
N ALA A 417 10.11 -18.88 23.74
CA ALA A 417 10.77 -18.85 25.04
C ALA A 417 11.05 -17.41 25.50
N THR A 418 11.58 -16.57 24.61
CA THR A 418 11.83 -15.14 24.87
C THR A 418 10.53 -14.40 25.20
N LEU A 419 9.48 -14.60 24.38
CA LEU A 419 8.22 -13.90 24.56
C LEU A 419 7.46 -14.34 25.82
N VAL A 420 7.50 -15.62 26.18
CA VAL A 420 6.90 -16.12 27.44
C VAL A 420 7.63 -15.57 28.67
N ASN A 421 8.95 -15.42 28.61
CA ASN A 421 9.76 -14.88 29.71
C ASN A 421 9.69 -13.35 29.82
N SER A 422 9.02 -12.67 28.89
CA SER A 422 9.04 -11.20 28.81
C SER A 422 8.22 -10.45 29.84
N HIS A 423 7.38 -11.15 30.62
CA HIS A 423 6.42 -10.54 31.55
C HIS A 423 5.53 -9.46 30.91
N SER A 424 5.39 -9.47 29.58
CA SER A 424 4.60 -8.51 28.80
C SER A 424 3.32 -9.14 28.26
N ILE A 425 2.51 -8.35 27.54
CA ILE A 425 1.34 -8.85 26.80
C ILE A 425 1.67 -10.01 25.84
N TRP A 426 2.92 -10.09 25.35
CA TRP A 426 3.36 -11.18 24.47
C TRP A 426 3.39 -12.54 25.18
N LYS A 427 3.62 -12.58 26.50
CA LYS A 427 3.46 -13.82 27.29
C LYS A 427 2.02 -14.31 27.21
N LYS A 428 1.06 -13.41 27.44
CA LYS A 428 -0.38 -13.74 27.34
C LYS A 428 -0.76 -14.18 25.94
N LEU A 429 -0.21 -13.53 24.91
CA LEU A 429 -0.44 -13.88 23.51
C LEU A 429 0.02 -15.30 23.20
N VAL A 430 1.25 -15.67 23.57
CA VAL A 430 1.77 -17.03 23.31
C VAL A 430 1.00 -18.09 24.10
N LEU A 431 0.55 -17.78 25.31
CA LEU A 431 -0.31 -18.70 26.08
C LEU A 431 -1.71 -18.83 25.45
N ASP A 432 -2.29 -17.74 24.94
CA ASP A 432 -3.57 -17.76 24.21
C ASP A 432 -3.49 -18.64 22.96
N THR A 433 -2.42 -18.51 22.17
CA THR A 433 -2.24 -19.34 20.97
C THR A 433 -2.09 -20.81 21.31
N LYS A 434 -1.39 -21.16 22.39
CA LYS A 434 -1.30 -22.54 22.89
C LYS A 434 -2.67 -23.07 23.33
N ALA A 435 -3.41 -22.31 24.13
CA ALA A 435 -4.74 -22.71 24.63
C ALA A 435 -5.76 -22.93 23.49
N ARG A 436 -5.60 -22.21 22.38
CA ARG A 436 -6.51 -22.28 21.21
C ARG A 436 -6.03 -23.24 20.12
N GLY A 437 -4.93 -23.96 20.33
CA GLY A 437 -4.36 -24.87 19.32
C GLY A 437 -3.79 -24.15 18.09
N CYS A 438 -3.46 -22.86 18.22
CA CYS A 438 -2.90 -21.99 17.18
C CYS A 438 -1.38 -21.77 17.33
N PHE A 439 -0.73 -22.51 18.23
CA PHE A 439 0.71 -22.49 18.43
C PHE A 439 1.36 -23.63 17.62
N HIS A 440 2.34 -23.30 16.80
CA HIS A 440 3.00 -24.25 15.91
C HIS A 440 4.51 -24.09 15.99
N ASN A 441 5.24 -25.19 15.87
CA ASN A 441 6.68 -25.14 15.69
C ASN A 441 7.00 -25.07 14.20
N ALA A 442 7.82 -24.11 13.75
CA ALA A 442 8.20 -24.03 12.34
C ALA A 442 8.90 -25.30 11.85
N ARG A 443 9.55 -26.03 12.76
CA ARG A 443 10.24 -27.29 12.48
C ARG A 443 9.31 -28.43 12.08
N ASP A 444 8.00 -28.30 12.30
CA ASP A 444 7.01 -29.31 11.89
C ASP A 444 6.51 -29.09 10.45
N SER A 445 6.86 -27.97 9.82
CA SER A 445 6.52 -27.67 8.43
C SER A 445 7.71 -27.89 7.50
N LYS A 446 7.58 -28.83 6.54
CA LYS A 446 8.62 -29.11 5.54
C LYS A 446 9.07 -27.84 4.80
N ILE A 447 8.11 -26.96 4.46
CA ILE A 447 8.36 -25.69 3.77
C ILE A 447 9.28 -24.79 4.62
N LEU A 448 8.96 -24.64 5.90
CA LEU A 448 9.71 -23.73 6.78
C LEU A 448 11.07 -24.31 7.20
N VAL A 449 11.18 -25.63 7.32
CA VAL A 449 12.45 -26.31 7.63
C VAL A 449 13.51 -26.03 6.57
N GLN A 450 13.13 -26.05 5.29
CA GLN A 450 14.06 -25.75 4.20
C GLN A 450 14.56 -24.29 4.26
N ALA A 451 13.67 -23.35 4.58
CA ALA A 451 14.02 -21.94 4.75
C ALA A 451 14.95 -21.72 5.95
N ILE A 452 14.65 -22.33 7.10
CA ILE A 452 15.50 -22.26 8.31
C ILE A 452 16.89 -22.84 8.01
N SER A 453 16.95 -23.98 7.34
CA SER A 453 18.22 -24.63 7.00
C SER A 453 19.05 -23.76 6.06
N SER A 454 18.42 -23.18 5.03
CA SER A 454 19.09 -22.25 4.11
C SER A 454 19.64 -21.02 4.84
N ALA A 455 18.89 -20.48 5.81
CA ALA A 455 19.35 -19.37 6.63
C ALA A 455 20.58 -19.74 7.46
N LEU A 456 20.55 -20.88 8.14
CA LEU A 456 21.65 -21.33 9.00
C LEU A 456 22.94 -21.60 8.22
N ILE A 457 22.84 -22.10 6.98
CA ILE A 457 23.98 -22.28 6.08
C ILE A 457 24.61 -20.95 5.74
N GLU A 458 23.82 -19.97 5.30
CA GLU A 458 24.34 -18.65 4.93
C GLU A 458 24.96 -17.89 6.12
N LEU A 459 24.46 -18.18 7.33
CA LEU A 459 25.00 -17.62 8.57
C LEU A 459 26.23 -18.37 9.11
N GLY A 460 26.62 -19.50 8.50
CA GLY A 460 27.70 -20.36 9.01
C GLY A 460 27.39 -20.99 10.37
N GLN A 461 26.11 -21.12 10.76
CA GLN A 461 25.68 -21.59 12.08
C GLN A 461 25.40 -23.11 12.09
N PHE A 462 26.44 -23.90 11.85
CA PHE A 462 26.34 -25.35 11.64
C PHE A 462 26.04 -26.15 12.91
N ASP A 463 26.43 -25.68 14.09
CA ASP A 463 26.20 -26.39 15.36
C ASP A 463 24.71 -26.65 15.63
N ASN A 464 23.87 -25.68 15.24
CA ASN A 464 22.42 -25.77 15.34
C ASN A 464 21.81 -26.77 14.35
N LEU A 465 22.52 -27.01 13.24
CA LEU A 465 22.10 -27.77 12.08
C LEU A 465 22.56 -29.25 12.17
N LEU A 466 23.66 -29.50 12.89
CA LEU A 466 24.28 -30.81 13.14
C LEU A 466 23.98 -31.38 14.53
N SER A 467 23.05 -30.78 15.29
CA SER A 467 22.63 -31.33 16.58
C SER A 467 21.86 -32.66 16.41
N THR A 468 21.92 -33.54 17.41
CA THR A 468 21.18 -34.82 17.39
C THR A 468 19.66 -34.62 17.28
N ASP A 469 19.16 -33.49 17.80
CA ASP A 469 17.76 -33.06 17.70
C ASP A 469 17.50 -32.16 16.49
N SER A 470 18.43 -32.14 15.51
CA SER A 470 18.30 -31.36 14.30
C SER A 470 17.13 -31.86 13.45
N VAL A 471 16.37 -30.89 12.96
CA VAL A 471 15.16 -31.12 12.18
C VAL A 471 15.46 -31.80 10.85
N LEU A 472 16.67 -31.62 10.34
CA LEU A 472 17.15 -32.24 9.11
C LEU A 472 17.11 -33.76 9.15
N PHE A 473 17.22 -34.36 10.34
CA PHE A 473 17.26 -35.82 10.53
C PHE A 473 15.99 -36.36 11.21
N LYS A 474 14.96 -35.54 11.44
CA LYS A 474 13.73 -35.96 12.14
C LYS A 474 12.98 -37.09 11.41
N THR A 475 13.12 -37.18 10.08
CA THR A 475 12.55 -38.25 9.25
C THR A 475 13.58 -39.30 8.81
N ALA A 476 14.83 -39.19 9.28
CA ALA A 476 15.87 -40.13 8.92
C ALA A 476 15.62 -41.48 9.60
N ARG A 477 15.96 -42.58 8.92
CA ARG A 477 15.80 -43.92 9.49
C ARG A 477 16.79 -44.16 10.62
N TRP A 478 17.99 -43.58 10.51
CA TRP A 478 19.11 -43.84 11.41
C TRP A 478 19.46 -42.57 12.19
N LYS A 479 19.79 -42.71 13.48
CA LYS A 479 20.27 -41.62 14.31
C LYS A 479 21.63 -41.16 13.79
N VAL A 480 21.78 -39.86 13.55
CA VAL A 480 23.02 -39.27 13.07
C VAL A 480 23.72 -38.55 14.21
N CYS A 481 24.98 -38.90 14.43
CA CYS A 481 25.86 -38.23 15.39
C CYS A 481 27.06 -37.68 14.61
N PHE A 482 27.37 -36.41 14.83
CA PHE A 482 28.53 -35.75 14.22
C PHE A 482 29.62 -35.57 15.26
N SER A 483 30.88 -35.74 14.85
CA SER A 483 32.02 -35.37 15.68
C SER A 483 32.27 -33.86 15.63
N ASP A 484 32.93 -33.33 16.65
CA ASP A 484 33.34 -31.92 16.67
C ASP A 484 34.26 -31.59 15.49
N ASP A 485 35.11 -32.52 15.08
CA ASP A 485 36.01 -32.32 13.94
C ASP A 485 35.28 -32.27 12.60
N PHE A 486 34.18 -33.03 12.45
CA PHE A 486 33.31 -32.93 11.30
C PHE A 486 32.63 -31.55 11.25
N SER A 487 32.09 -31.09 12.37
CA SER A 487 31.46 -29.77 12.49
C SER A 487 32.43 -28.64 12.18
N LYS A 488 33.67 -28.71 12.70
CA LYS A 488 34.75 -27.77 12.37
C LYS A 488 35.14 -27.81 10.89
N SER A 489 35.14 -28.99 10.27
CA SER A 489 35.47 -29.15 8.85
C SER A 489 34.37 -28.58 7.95
N LEU A 490 33.10 -28.81 8.31
CA LEU A 490 31.96 -28.23 7.60
C LEU A 490 31.94 -26.70 7.73
N ALA A 491 32.26 -26.16 8.91
CA ALA A 491 32.38 -24.73 9.15
C ALA A 491 33.50 -24.04 8.35
N ARG A 492 34.49 -24.79 7.84
CA ARG A 492 35.56 -24.26 6.97
C ARG A 492 35.12 -24.12 5.51
N ILE A 493 34.01 -24.74 5.11
CA ILE A 493 33.47 -24.61 3.76
C ILE A 493 32.88 -23.20 3.60
N ARG A 494 33.58 -22.35 2.84
CA ARG A 494 33.13 -20.97 2.58
C ARG A 494 32.09 -20.86 1.47
N ASP A 495 32.00 -21.87 0.62
CA ASP A 495 31.05 -21.90 -0.48
C ASP A 495 29.68 -22.43 -0.01
N PRO A 496 28.62 -21.59 -0.02
CA PRO A 496 27.30 -21.99 0.42
C PRO A 496 26.65 -23.05 -0.47
N GLU A 497 26.99 -23.14 -1.76
CA GLU A 497 26.44 -24.17 -2.65
C GLU A 497 27.05 -25.54 -2.37
N ILE A 498 28.39 -25.61 -2.18
CA ILE A 498 29.05 -26.85 -1.74
C ILE A 498 28.49 -27.28 -0.38
N CYS A 499 28.28 -26.34 0.54
CA CYS A 499 27.71 -26.65 1.84
C CYS A 499 26.28 -27.21 1.73
N LYS A 500 25.44 -26.66 0.85
CA LYS A 500 24.09 -27.21 0.55
C LYS A 500 24.16 -28.61 -0.04
N GLU A 501 25.10 -28.89 -0.94
CA GLU A 501 25.29 -30.23 -1.51
C GLU A 501 25.68 -31.25 -0.43
N VAL A 502 26.66 -30.89 0.41
CA VAL A 502 27.08 -31.74 1.54
C VAL A 502 25.90 -32.00 2.48
N LEU A 503 25.11 -30.98 2.81
CA LEU A 503 23.93 -31.16 3.66
C LEU A 503 22.82 -31.99 3.00
N SER A 504 22.61 -31.82 1.69
CA SER A 504 21.69 -32.65 0.91
C SER A 504 22.09 -34.14 0.95
N LEU A 505 23.38 -34.43 0.82
CA LEU A 505 23.93 -35.77 0.99
C LEU A 505 23.75 -36.28 2.42
N LEU A 506 24.06 -35.45 3.42
CA LEU A 506 23.92 -35.81 4.84
C LEU A 506 22.47 -36.14 5.22
N VAL A 507 21.47 -35.50 4.63
CA VAL A 507 20.05 -35.84 4.86
C VAL A 507 19.66 -37.15 4.16
N LYS A 508 20.22 -37.40 2.97
CA LYS A 508 19.92 -38.60 2.15
C LYS A 508 20.51 -39.88 2.75
N LEU A 509 21.76 -39.84 3.19
CA LEU A 509 22.48 -41.01 3.73
C LEU A 509 21.72 -41.75 4.85
N PRO A 510 21.31 -41.09 5.96
CA PRO A 510 20.60 -41.73 7.06
C PRO A 510 19.13 -42.06 6.72
N SER A 511 18.64 -41.58 5.57
CA SER A 511 17.35 -41.98 5.00
C SER A 511 17.44 -43.27 4.16
N GLY A 512 18.64 -43.87 4.05
CA GLY A 512 18.89 -45.12 3.33
C GLY A 512 19.34 -44.95 1.88
N TRP A 513 19.68 -43.73 1.46
CA TRP A 513 20.23 -43.49 0.12
C TRP A 513 21.64 -44.08 0.01
N ARG A 514 21.90 -44.81 -1.08
CA ARG A 514 23.23 -45.25 -1.50
C ARG A 514 23.48 -44.77 -2.93
N GLN A 515 24.71 -44.37 -3.20
CA GLN A 515 25.14 -44.06 -4.56
C GLN A 515 25.09 -45.37 -5.39
N PRO A 516 24.46 -45.40 -6.57
CA PRO A 516 24.47 -46.57 -7.43
C PRO A 516 25.92 -46.88 -7.84
N PRO A 517 26.30 -48.17 -7.96
CA PRO A 517 27.64 -48.53 -8.39
C PRO A 517 27.91 -47.91 -9.76
N SER A 518 29.00 -47.18 -9.87
CA SER A 518 29.50 -46.69 -11.16
C SER A 518 29.97 -47.89 -11.98
N ASP A 519 29.42 -48.04 -13.20
CA ASP A 519 29.92 -48.99 -14.20
C ASP A 519 31.35 -48.61 -14.63
N THR A 520 32.32 -49.00 -13.80
CA THR A 520 33.73 -49.09 -14.18
C THR A 520 34.09 -50.56 -14.25
N SER A 521 33.50 -51.26 -15.21
CA SER A 521 33.93 -52.60 -15.65
C SER A 521 33.47 -52.85 -17.09
N ARG A 522 34.01 -52.07 -18.03
CA ARG A 522 34.15 -52.46 -19.44
C ARG A 522 35.45 -51.88 -20.00
N ILE A 523 36.55 -52.53 -19.65
CA ILE A 523 37.75 -52.59 -20.47
C ILE A 523 38.10 -54.08 -20.49
N GLU A 524 37.70 -54.75 -21.57
CA GLU A 524 38.39 -55.95 -22.05
C GLU A 524 39.53 -55.50 -22.97
#